data_AF-A0A534W473-F1
#
_entry.id   AF-A0A534W473-F1
#
_cell.length_a   1.000
_cell.length_b   1.000
_cell.length_c   1.000
_cell.angle_alpha   90.00
_cell.angle_beta   90.00
_cell.angle_gamma   90.00
#
_symmetry.space_group_name_H-M   'P 1'
#
loop_
_entity.id
_entity.type
_entity.pdbx_description
1 polymer ?
#
loop_
_entity_poly.entity_id
_entity_poly.type
_entity_poly.pdbx_seq_one_letter_code
_entity_poly.pdbx_strand_id
1 'polypeptide(L)'
;MEQTEETLTCGQCRKSGTFTAPVSVILLFAPGLSKPYPLIPAEDYRVCGACDAIFTLVNRAADAHPTTRQAGPWSRAIIVFADGHGVDVKAKRPQQAVALA
;
A
#
# COMPACT_ATOMS: atom_id res chain seq x y z
N MET A 1 27.50 2.65 17.67
CA MET A 1 26.39 3.61 17.55
C MET A 1 25.13 2.80 17.67
N GLU A 2 24.55 2.77 18.86
CA GLU A 2 23.32 2.04 19.14
C GLU A 2 22.22 2.70 18.30
N GLN A 3 21.75 2.02 17.25
CA GLN A 3 20.52 2.41 16.59
C GLN A 3 19.43 2.22 17.62
N THR A 4 18.96 3.33 18.19
CA THR A 4 17.72 3.35 18.96
C THR A 4 16.67 2.67 18.09
N GLU A 5 16.27 1.44 18.43
CA GLU A 5 15.12 0.79 17.81
C GLU A 5 13.91 1.64 18.19
N GLU A 6 13.62 2.66 17.38
CA GLU A 6 12.41 3.43 17.50
C GLU A 6 11.25 2.46 17.28
N THR A 7 10.63 2.05 18.38
CA THR A 7 9.47 1.16 18.35
C THR A 7 8.30 1.89 17.70
N LEU A 8 8.19 1.75 16.38
CA LEU A 8 7.13 2.34 15.59
C LEU A 8 5.76 1.81 16.06
N THR A 9 4.77 2.68 16.13
CA THR A 9 3.39 2.32 16.45
C THR A 9 2.51 2.49 15.23
N CYS A 10 1.76 1.46 14.86
CA CYS A 10 0.96 1.50 13.65
C CYS A 10 -0.21 2.48 13.81
N GLY A 11 -0.31 3.47 12.91
CA GLY A 11 -1.44 4.39 12.88
C GLY A 11 -2.79 3.72 12.62
N GLN A 12 -2.80 2.51 12.03
CA GLN A 12 -4.03 1.79 11.67
C GLN A 12 -4.53 0.86 12.78
N CYS A 13 -3.68 -0.01 13.34
CA CYS A 13 -4.08 -1.00 14.35
C CYS A 13 -3.57 -0.70 15.76
N ARG A 14 -2.81 0.40 15.94
CA ARG A 14 -2.21 0.85 17.21
C ARG A 14 -1.25 -0.14 17.87
N LYS A 15 -0.89 -1.23 17.18
CA LYS A 15 0.13 -2.17 17.65
C LYS A 15 1.52 -1.61 17.36
N SER A 16 2.41 -1.75 18.33
CA SER A 16 3.85 -1.59 18.15
C SER A 16 4.43 -2.93 17.70
N GLY A 17 5.45 -2.93 16.84
CA GLY A 17 6.04 -4.18 16.36
C GLY A 17 6.82 -4.03 15.07
N THR A 18 6.86 -5.08 14.26
CA THR A 18 7.64 -5.13 13.03
C THR A 18 7.01 -4.32 11.91
N PHE A 19 7.82 -3.48 11.28
CA PHE A 19 7.50 -2.74 10.07
C PHE A 19 8.41 -3.19 8.94
N THR A 20 7.94 -3.03 7.71
CA THR A 20 8.78 -3.21 6.52
C THR A 20 9.91 -2.18 6.48
N ALA A 21 10.90 -2.41 5.61
CA ALA A 21 11.74 -1.34 5.11
C ALA A 21 10.87 -0.21 4.47
N PRO A 22 11.41 1.02 4.34
CA PRO A 22 10.72 2.12 3.68
C PRO A 22 10.25 1.74 2.27
N VAL A 23 9.06 2.20 1.89
CA VAL A 23 8.49 1.99 0.56
C VAL A 23 9.21 2.89 -0.44
N SER A 24 9.81 2.29 -1.46
CA SER A 24 10.48 3.03 -2.54
C SER A 24 9.53 3.39 -3.68
N VAL A 25 8.71 2.43 -4.12
CA VAL A 25 7.73 2.67 -5.20
C VAL A 25 6.55 1.71 -5.08
N ILE A 26 5.36 2.21 -5.43
CA ILE A 26 4.15 1.40 -5.62
C ILE A 26 3.81 1.42 -7.11
N LEU A 27 3.90 0.27 -7.77
CA LEU A 27 3.45 0.08 -9.15
C LEU A 27 1.98 -0.32 -9.12
N LEU A 28 1.10 0.61 -9.50
CA LEU A 28 -0.35 0.43 -9.43
C LEU A 28 -0.93 0.01 -10.79
N PHE A 29 -1.79 -1.00 -10.79
CA PHE A 29 -2.52 -1.48 -11.96
C PHE A 29 -4.00 -1.14 -11.80
N ALA A 30 -4.59 -0.53 -12.83
CA ALA A 30 -6.00 -0.17 -12.87
C ALA A 30 -6.51 -0.26 -14.33
N PRO A 31 -7.83 -0.45 -14.57
CA PRO A 31 -8.38 -0.64 -15.92
C PRO A 31 -8.07 0.48 -16.92
N GLY A 32 -8.04 1.73 -16.46
CA GLY A 32 -7.72 2.90 -17.28
C GLY A 32 -6.23 3.13 -17.51
N LEU A 33 -5.35 2.24 -17.03
CA LEU A 33 -3.91 2.32 -17.24
C LEU A 33 -3.46 1.27 -18.27
N SER A 34 -2.77 1.72 -19.32
CA SER A 34 -2.15 0.81 -20.31
C SER A 34 -0.90 0.11 -19.78
N LYS A 35 -0.26 0.68 -18.76
CA LYS A 35 0.94 0.17 -18.07
C LYS A 35 0.84 0.50 -16.58
N PRO A 36 1.50 -0.24 -15.67
CA PRO A 36 1.49 0.11 -14.26
C PRO A 36 1.98 1.54 -14.04
N TYR A 37 1.27 2.28 -13.18
CA TYR A 37 1.62 3.64 -12.84
C TYR A 37 2.51 3.66 -11.59
N PRO A 38 3.72 4.23 -11.65
CA PRO A 38 4.59 4.33 -10.49
C PRO A 38 4.13 5.47 -9.58
N LEU A 39 3.90 5.16 -8.32
CA LEU A 39 3.64 6.10 -7.25
C LEU A 39 4.85 6.10 -6.33
N ILE A 40 5.56 7.22 -6.28
CA ILE A 40 6.73 7.41 -5.42
C ILE A 40 6.25 8.16 -4.18
N PRO A 41 6.41 7.59 -2.98
CA PRO A 41 5.97 8.26 -1.77
C PRO A 41 6.83 9.51 -1.49
N ALA A 42 6.21 10.56 -0.94
CA ALA A 42 6.91 11.80 -0.59
C ALA A 42 7.70 11.72 0.72
N GLU A 43 7.40 10.70 1.54
CA GLU A 43 7.97 10.47 2.87
C GLU A 43 8.34 8.98 3.02
N ASP A 44 9.15 8.65 4.02
CA ASP A 44 9.55 7.27 4.35
C ASP A 44 8.40 6.46 4.97
N TYR A 45 7.40 6.11 4.17
CA TYR A 45 6.31 5.25 4.60
C TYR A 45 6.81 3.83 4.84
N ARG A 46 6.40 3.24 5.95
CA ARG A 46 6.62 1.83 6.28
C ARG A 46 5.30 1.13 6.50
N VAL A 47 5.22 -0.15 6.15
CA VAL A 47 4.01 -0.96 6.28
C VAL A 47 4.09 -1.77 7.56
N CYS A 48 3.01 -1.75 8.35
CA CYS A 48 2.92 -2.57 9.55
C CYS A 48 2.72 -4.05 9.17
N GLY A 49 3.53 -4.94 9.73
CA GLY A 49 3.40 -6.38 9.51
C GLY A 49 2.26 -7.06 10.28
N ALA A 50 1.62 -6.36 11.22
CA ALA A 50 0.62 -6.93 12.12
C ALA A 50 -0.84 -6.75 11.67
N CYS A 51 -1.09 -6.05 10.56
CA CYS A 51 -2.44 -5.80 10.04
C CYS A 51 -2.44 -5.56 8.52
N ASP A 52 -3.63 -5.38 7.95
CA ASP A 52 -3.86 -5.08 6.53
C ASP A 52 -3.46 -3.63 6.12
N ALA A 53 -2.51 -2.98 6.82
CA ALA A 53 -2.09 -1.60 6.54
C ALA A 53 -1.59 -1.41 5.10
N ILE A 54 -1.09 -2.48 4.47
CA ILE A 54 -0.68 -2.48 3.07
C ILE A 54 -1.81 -2.09 2.11
N PHE A 55 -3.04 -2.53 2.38
CA PHE A 55 -4.21 -2.17 1.56
C PHE A 55 -4.58 -0.71 1.75
N THR A 56 -4.53 -0.22 2.99
CA THR A 56 -4.76 1.19 3.30
C THR A 56 -3.74 2.08 2.58
N LEU A 57 -2.47 1.67 2.56
CA LEU A 57 -1.41 2.39 1.82
C LEU A 57 -1.74 2.45 0.33
N VAL A 58 -2.04 1.31 -0.32
CA VAL A 58 -2.33 1.26 -1.76
C VAL A 58 -3.57 2.09 -2.11
N ASN A 59 -4.64 2.00 -1.31
CA ASN A 59 -5.84 2.82 -1.52
C ASN A 59 -5.52 4.32 -1.45
N ARG A 60 -4.81 4.75 -0.40
CA ARG A 60 -4.41 6.16 -0.24
C ARG A 60 -3.52 6.63 -1.39
N ALA A 61 -2.59 5.81 -1.84
CA ALA A 61 -1.71 6.13 -2.96
C ALA A 61 -2.51 6.28 -4.27
N ALA A 62 -3.44 5.35 -4.54
CA ALA A 62 -4.32 5.41 -5.70
C ALA A 62 -5.21 6.67 -5.69
N ASP A 63 -5.73 7.03 -4.52
CA ASP A 63 -6.59 8.20 -4.35
C ASP A 63 -5.81 9.51 -4.40
N ALA A 64 -4.56 9.55 -3.93
CA ALA A 64 -3.75 10.77 -3.87
C ALA A 64 -3.36 11.30 -5.25
N HIS A 65 -3.13 10.43 -6.24
CA HIS A 65 -2.62 10.83 -7.55
C HIS A 65 -3.74 10.95 -8.61
N PRO A 66 -3.85 12.08 -9.34
CA PRO A 66 -4.92 12.30 -10.32
C PRO A 66 -5.02 11.20 -11.40
N THR A 67 -3.87 10.76 -11.92
CA THR A 67 -3.82 9.73 -12.97
C THR A 67 -4.40 8.39 -12.52
N THR A 68 -4.11 7.96 -11.29
CA THR A 68 -4.61 6.68 -10.76
C THR A 68 -6.07 6.79 -10.33
N ARG A 69 -6.49 7.94 -9.81
CA ARG A 69 -7.88 8.21 -9.46
C ARG A 69 -8.82 8.16 -10.68
N GLN A 70 -8.37 8.69 -11.82
CA GLN A 70 -9.13 8.70 -13.07
C GLN A 70 -9.09 7.35 -13.82
N ALA A 71 -8.15 6.47 -13.48
CA ALA A 71 -8.01 5.18 -14.13
C ALA A 71 -8.99 4.10 -13.64
N GLY A 72 -9.88 4.43 -12.70
CA GLY A 72 -10.81 3.49 -12.07
C GLY A 72 -10.18 2.73 -10.90
N PRO A 73 -10.92 1.77 -10.30
CA PRO A 73 -10.44 1.05 -9.12
C PRO A 73 -9.19 0.23 -9.45
N TRP A 74 -8.19 0.31 -8.60
CA TRP A 74 -6.98 -0.52 -8.74
C TRP A 74 -7.33 -2.00 -8.57
N SER A 75 -6.62 -2.86 -9.31
CA SER A 75 -6.84 -4.31 -9.30
C SER A 75 -5.66 -5.07 -8.70
N ARG A 76 -4.46 -4.50 -8.84
CA ARG A 76 -3.19 -5.05 -8.35
C ARG A 76 -2.22 -3.92 -8.04
N ALA A 77 -1.35 -4.11 -7.07
CA ALA A 77 -0.22 -3.24 -6.79
C ALA A 77 1.02 -4.08 -6.49
N ILE A 78 2.18 -3.66 -6.99
CA ILE A 78 3.48 -4.21 -6.58
C ILE A 78 4.17 -3.14 -5.77
N ILE A 79 4.50 -3.44 -4.52
CA ILE A 79 5.18 -2.51 -3.61
C ILE A 79 6.63 -2.95 -3.52
N VAL A 80 7.56 -2.06 -3.83
CA VAL A 80 9.01 -2.30 -3.71
C VAL A 80 9.53 -1.48 -2.52
N PHE A 81 10.29 -2.13 -1.67
CA PHE A 81 10.91 -1.53 -0.49
C PHE A 81 12.38 -1.22 -0.72
N ALA A 82 12.94 -0.34 0.10
CA ALA A 82 14.31 0.16 -0.03
C ALA A 82 15.39 -0.92 0.20
N ASP A 83 15.03 -2.04 0.82
CA ASP A 83 15.90 -3.20 1.00
C ASP A 83 15.91 -4.16 -0.21
N GLY A 84 15.17 -3.83 -1.27
CA GLY A 84 15.09 -4.59 -2.51
C GLY A 84 13.98 -5.65 -2.55
N HIS A 85 13.24 -5.86 -1.44
CA HIS A 85 12.11 -6.78 -1.44
C HIS A 85 10.88 -6.17 -2.11
N GLY A 86 10.03 -7.03 -2.66
CA GLY A 86 8.77 -6.64 -3.30
C GLY A 86 7.60 -7.49 -2.85
N VAL A 87 6.42 -6.88 -2.71
CA VAL A 87 5.17 -7.56 -2.37
C VAL A 87 4.12 -7.33 -3.46
N ASP A 88 3.49 -8.41 -3.90
CA ASP A 88 2.34 -8.39 -4.81
C ASP A 88 1.04 -8.34 -4.01
N VAL A 89 0.25 -7.30 -4.22
CA VAL A 89 -1.03 -7.08 -3.54
C VAL A 89 -2.12 -7.09 -4.59
N LYS A 90 -3.14 -7.94 -4.41
CA LYS A 90 -4.33 -7.95 -5.26
C LYS A 90 -5.48 -7.28 -4.52
N ALA A 91 -6.22 -6.41 -5.19
CA ALA A 91 -7.35 -5.74 -4.58
C ALA A 91 -8.33 -6.77 -4.01
N LYS A 92 -8.72 -6.60 -2.75
CA LYS A 92 -9.83 -7.37 -2.20
C LYS A 92 -11.07 -6.93 -2.98
N ARG A 93 -11.68 -7.84 -3.73
CA ARG A 93 -13.00 -7.55 -4.32
C ARG A 93 -13.90 -7.15 -3.17
N PRO A 94 -14.66 -6.04 -3.24
CA PRO A 94 -15.76 -5.86 -2.30
C PRO A 94 -16.59 -7.13 -2.42
N GLN A 95 -16.66 -7.95 -1.35
CA GLN A 95 -17.61 -9.04 -1.31
C GLN A 95 -18.94 -8.41 -1.65
N GLN A 96 -19.51 -8.85 -2.76
CA GLN A 96 -20.86 -8.54 -3.19
C GLN A 96 -21.71 -8.63 -1.92
N ALA A 97 -22.18 -7.48 -1.42
CA ALA A 97 -23.12 -7.46 -0.32
C ALA A 97 -24.25 -8.39 -0.78
N VAL A 98 -24.35 -9.55 -0.14
CA VAL A 98 -25.39 -10.52 -0.45
C VAL A 98 -26.68 -9.77 -0.21
N ALA A 99 -27.35 -9.40 -1.30
CA ALA A 99 -28.67 -8.81 -1.26
C ALA A 99 -29.56 -9.85 -0.57
N LEU A 100 -29.86 -9.62 0.70
CA LEU A 100 -30.95 -10.28 1.38
C LEU A 100 -32.22 -9.73 0.71
N ALA A 101 -32.75 -10.53 -0.22
CA ALA A 101 -34.09 -10.37 -0.77
C ALA A 101 -35.13 -10.82 0.27
#